data_AF-A0A1G9JEI9-F1
#
_entry.id   AF-A0A1G9JEI9-F1
#
_cell.length_a   1.000
_cell.length_b   1.000
_cell.length_c   1.000
_cell.angle_alpha   90.00
_cell.angle_beta   90.00
_cell.angle_gamma   90.00
#
_symmetry.space_group_name_H-M   'P 1'
#
loop_
_entity.id
_entity.type
_entity.pdbx_description
1 polymer ?
#
loop_
_entity_poly.entity_id
_entity_poly.type
_entity_poly.pdbx_seq_one_letter_code
_entity_poly.pdbx_strand_id
1 'polypeptide(L)'
;MKKIIITLMSISILLIFVGCNSFNSKDKYNHTWEYETKEYKNMNASDLINLRNKLIDAELKGLPKSDYEQQKKEILGNENYQLVGFVNCFYTNMPEKDNLIKQIKLIKYVDSLDYGINPCGEFIYQTNMNYQLNEFLTINNLWTKKNKEKQCFDPDILLNNFEKIYEYTDLDKYIIFDLIHSSYSDYTGKSISLEKESILLNKFNNIKDKKYNNKLADIKFHKNYFLVNLKSIKGRFESKLKEYNLSNSEKENIKSDLELMNDLIKN
;
A
#
# COMPACT_ATOMS: atom_id res chain seq x y z
N MET A 1 -1.58 4.57 33.69
CA MET A 1 -2.89 4.29 33.06
C MET A 1 -2.64 3.90 31.61
N LYS A 2 -2.71 2.59 31.30
CA LYS A 2 -2.54 2.08 29.93
C LYS A 2 -3.77 2.48 29.11
N LYS A 3 -3.60 3.31 28.09
CA LYS A 3 -4.68 3.62 27.14
C LYS A 3 -4.83 2.43 26.21
N ILE A 4 -5.93 1.71 26.34
CA ILE A 4 -6.36 0.71 25.35
C ILE A 4 -6.84 1.51 24.14
N ILE A 5 -6.01 1.57 23.09
CA ILE A 5 -6.44 2.07 21.78
C ILE A 5 -7.09 0.88 21.07
N ILE A 6 -8.42 0.91 21.01
CA ILE A 6 -9.20 -0.02 20.19
C ILE A 6 -9.00 0.41 18.74
N THR A 7 -8.07 -0.24 18.05
CA THR A 7 -7.92 -0.10 16.60
C THR A 7 -8.90 -1.09 15.96
N LEU A 8 -10.01 -0.57 15.45
CA LEU A 8 -10.91 -1.30 14.56
C LEU A 8 -10.21 -1.49 13.21
N MET A 9 -9.27 -2.44 13.15
CA MET A 9 -8.88 -3.03 11.86
C MET A 9 -10.00 -4.00 11.47
N SER A 10 -10.81 -3.62 10.49
CA SER A 10 -11.72 -4.54 9.81
C SER A 10 -10.88 -5.60 9.10
N ILE A 11 -10.65 -6.71 9.80
CA ILE A 11 -10.03 -7.94 9.31
C ILE A 11 -10.91 -8.51 8.19
N SER A 12 -10.36 -8.58 6.99
CA SER A 12 -10.64 -9.55 5.91
C SER A 12 -9.59 -9.24 4.84
N ILE A 13 -8.54 -10.04 4.63
CA ILE A 13 -8.64 -11.28 3.85
C ILE A 13 -7.56 -12.29 4.30
N LEU A 14 -8.06 -13.52 4.41
CA LEU A 14 -7.40 -14.82 4.47
C LEU A 14 -5.89 -14.89 4.18
N LEU A 15 -5.21 -15.51 5.15
CA LEU A 15 -4.03 -16.37 5.02
C LEU A 15 -3.88 -17.02 3.63
N ILE A 16 -2.63 -17.16 3.16
CA ILE A 16 -1.99 -18.47 2.91
C ILE A 16 -0.52 -18.29 2.46
N PHE A 17 0.34 -19.18 3.00
CA PHE A 17 1.63 -19.65 2.47
C PHE A 17 1.76 -19.58 0.94
N VAL A 18 2.95 -19.31 0.38
CA VAL A 18 3.59 -20.13 -0.68
C VAL A 18 4.99 -19.58 -1.00
N GLY A 19 5.99 -20.46 -0.85
CA GLY A 19 6.97 -20.76 -1.89
C GLY A 19 8.13 -19.78 -2.10
N CYS A 20 9.27 -20.13 -1.52
CA CYS A 20 10.58 -19.83 -2.09
C CYS A 20 10.59 -20.21 -3.57
N ASN A 21 10.58 -19.22 -4.46
CA ASN A 21 11.06 -19.41 -5.82
C ASN A 21 12.08 -18.33 -6.12
N SER A 22 13.31 -18.76 -6.37
CA SER A 22 14.38 -17.93 -6.90
C SER A 22 13.98 -17.46 -8.30
N PHE A 23 13.75 -16.17 -8.49
CA PHE A 23 13.45 -15.62 -9.80
C PHE A 23 14.47 -14.56 -10.21
N ASN A 24 15.37 -14.98 -11.09
CA ASN A 24 16.21 -14.09 -11.89
C ASN A 24 15.34 -13.39 -12.94
N SER A 25 15.18 -12.07 -12.82
CA SER A 25 14.84 -11.28 -14.00
C SER A 25 15.33 -9.84 -13.82
N LYS A 26 16.14 -9.39 -14.80
CA LYS A 26 16.84 -8.10 -14.88
C LYS A 26 15.90 -7.01 -15.42
N ASP A 27 14.96 -6.56 -14.62
CA ASP A 27 14.19 -5.35 -14.96
C ASP A 27 14.79 -4.17 -14.20
N LYS A 28 15.15 -3.11 -14.94
CA LYS A 28 15.64 -1.85 -14.37
C LYS A 28 14.50 -1.17 -13.63
N TYR A 29 14.54 -1.27 -12.30
CA TYR A 29 13.63 -0.58 -11.41
C TYR A 29 13.94 0.92 -11.44
N ASN A 30 13.17 1.70 -12.20
CA ASN A 30 13.29 3.17 -12.32
C ASN A 30 12.16 3.88 -11.56
N HIS A 31 11.93 3.50 -10.30
CA HIS A 31 11.20 4.40 -9.39
C HIS A 31 12.23 5.22 -8.64
N THR A 32 12.14 6.53 -8.82
CA THR A 32 12.92 7.53 -8.10
C THR A 32 12.50 7.49 -6.63
N TRP A 33 13.06 6.53 -5.90
CA TRP A 33 13.35 6.64 -4.47
C TRP A 33 14.49 7.64 -4.22
N GLU A 34 14.67 8.62 -5.11
CA GLU A 34 15.66 9.71 -5.04
C GLU A 34 15.22 10.71 -3.96
N TYR A 35 15.13 10.21 -2.74
CA TYR A 35 15.46 10.98 -1.57
C TYR A 35 16.67 10.28 -0.97
N GLU A 36 17.83 10.50 -1.60
CA GLU A 36 19.07 10.58 -0.85
C GLU A 36 18.82 11.63 0.24
N THR A 37 18.32 11.18 1.39
CA THR A 37 18.43 12.00 2.58
C THR A 37 19.94 12.20 2.77
N LYS A 38 20.36 13.44 3.06
CA LYS A 38 21.77 13.74 3.37
C LYS A 38 22.37 12.76 4.38
N GLU A 39 21.51 12.17 5.20
CA GLU A 39 21.81 11.11 6.17
C GLU A 39 22.52 9.89 5.57
N TYR A 40 22.05 9.34 4.45
CA TYR A 40 22.58 8.06 3.92
C TYR A 40 23.57 8.23 2.77
N LYS A 41 23.68 9.44 2.21
CA LYS A 41 24.46 9.72 1.00
C LYS A 41 25.90 9.19 1.08
N ASN A 42 26.56 9.44 2.21
CA ASN A 42 27.96 9.06 2.42
C ASN A 42 28.15 7.74 3.17
N MET A 43 27.08 7.05 3.55
CA MET A 43 27.16 5.77 4.25
C MET A 43 27.46 4.64 3.26
N ASN A 44 28.42 3.78 3.61
CA ASN A 44 28.63 2.52 2.90
C ASN A 44 27.66 1.43 3.41
N ALA A 45 27.66 0.24 2.79
CA ALA A 45 26.76 -0.84 3.18
C ALA A 45 26.97 -1.29 4.65
N SER A 46 28.21 -1.33 5.14
CA SER A 46 28.51 -1.68 6.53
C SER A 46 27.94 -0.65 7.50
N ASP A 47 28.05 0.64 7.19
CA ASP A 47 27.49 1.72 8.01
C ASP A 47 25.96 1.60 8.10
N LEU A 48 25.31 1.29 6.97
CA LEU A 48 23.86 1.08 6.90
C LEU A 48 23.42 -0.17 7.67
N ILE A 49 24.15 -1.28 7.58
CA ILE A 49 23.88 -2.49 8.36
C ILE A 49 23.98 -2.18 9.86
N ASN A 50 25.03 -1.46 10.27
CA ASN A 50 25.22 -1.06 11.66
C ASN A 50 24.10 -0.16 12.16
N LEU A 51 23.66 0.81 11.35
CA LEU A 51 22.53 1.67 11.66
C LEU A 51 21.22 0.88 11.80
N ARG A 52 20.91 0.01 10.84
CA ARG A 52 19.71 -0.85 10.87
C ARG A 52 19.68 -1.69 12.14
N ASN A 53 20.78 -2.39 12.43
CA ASN A 53 20.86 -3.27 13.60
C ASN A 53 20.72 -2.46 14.89
N LYS A 54 21.35 -1.29 14.99
CA LYS A 54 21.21 -0.39 16.14
C LYS A 54 19.77 0.06 16.38
N LEU A 55 19.02 0.36 15.32
CA LEU A 55 17.60 0.73 15.44
C LEU A 55 16.77 -0.43 15.96
N ILE A 56 16.95 -1.64 15.41
CA ILE A 56 16.28 -2.85 15.90
C ILE A 56 16.64 -3.12 17.36
N ASP A 57 17.91 -2.94 17.73
CA ASP A 57 18.37 -3.16 19.10
C ASP A 57 17.77 -2.17 20.10
N ALA A 58 17.45 -0.95 19.65
CA ALA A 58 16.74 0.03 20.46
C ALA A 58 15.28 -0.38 20.70
N GLU A 59 14.57 -0.87 19.66
CA GLU A 59 13.19 -1.36 19.75
C GLU A 59 13.06 -2.56 20.70
N LEU A 60 14.02 -3.47 20.66
CA LEU A 60 14.00 -4.70 21.45
C LEU A 60 14.58 -4.52 22.87
N LYS A 61 14.93 -3.29 23.25
CA LYS A 61 15.58 -3.00 24.52
C LYS A 61 14.65 -3.32 25.70
N GLY A 62 15.17 -4.09 26.65
CA GLY A 62 14.45 -4.46 27.87
C GLY A 62 13.72 -5.80 27.79
N LEU A 63 13.75 -6.46 26.62
CA LEU A 63 13.32 -7.85 26.50
C LEU A 63 14.32 -8.81 27.18
N PRO A 64 13.85 -9.97 27.67
CA PRO A 64 14.73 -11.08 28.05
C PRO A 64 15.65 -11.47 26.89
N LYS A 65 16.87 -11.91 27.18
CA LYS A 65 17.87 -12.26 26.15
C LYS A 65 17.34 -13.26 25.12
N SER A 66 16.60 -14.29 25.56
CA SER A 66 15.99 -15.28 24.66
C SER A 66 15.04 -14.62 23.64
N ASP A 67 14.20 -13.72 24.13
CA ASP A 67 13.13 -13.11 23.35
C ASP A 67 13.70 -12.05 22.41
N TYR A 68 14.71 -11.29 22.89
CA TYR A 68 15.49 -10.37 22.07
C TYR A 68 16.12 -11.08 20.86
N GLU A 69 16.84 -12.18 21.08
CA GLU A 69 17.51 -12.92 20.00
C GLU A 69 16.50 -13.53 19.03
N GLN A 70 15.39 -14.07 19.55
CA GLN A 70 14.32 -14.61 18.72
C GLN A 70 13.69 -13.53 17.84
N GLN A 71 13.24 -12.42 18.41
CA GLN A 71 12.60 -11.34 17.65
C GLN A 71 13.56 -10.71 16.64
N LYS A 72 14.83 -10.50 17.01
CA LYS A 72 15.85 -9.99 16.10
C LYS A 72 16.06 -10.92 14.90
N LYS A 73 16.09 -12.23 15.13
CA LYS A 73 16.15 -13.25 14.07
C LYS A 73 14.90 -13.23 13.20
N GLU A 74 13.72 -13.07 13.80
CA GLU A 74 12.45 -13.00 13.07
C GLU A 74 12.36 -11.75 12.19
N ILE A 75 12.85 -10.60 12.65
CA ILE A 75 12.90 -9.36 11.86
C ILE A 75 13.90 -9.47 10.71
N LEU A 76 15.10 -10.00 10.97
CA LEU A 76 16.22 -10.03 10.02
C LEU A 76 16.24 -11.25 9.10
N GLY A 77 15.27 -12.16 9.22
CA GLY A 77 15.25 -13.38 8.42
C GLY A 77 14.89 -13.15 6.94
N ASN A 78 15.08 -14.19 6.13
CA ASN A 78 14.99 -14.14 4.67
C ASN A 78 13.62 -14.52 4.10
N GLU A 79 12.66 -14.91 4.95
CA GLU A 79 11.30 -15.20 4.49
C GLU A 79 10.58 -13.92 4.08
N ASN A 80 9.68 -13.98 3.09
CA ASN A 80 9.00 -12.82 2.53
C ASN A 80 8.14 -12.02 3.52
N TYR A 81 7.81 -12.61 4.67
CA TYR A 81 7.09 -11.95 5.75
C TYR A 81 8.00 -11.18 6.71
N GLN A 82 9.31 -11.42 6.67
CA GLN A 82 10.32 -10.78 7.52
C GLN A 82 10.87 -9.54 6.81
N LEU A 83 11.41 -8.55 7.53
CA LEU A 83 11.82 -7.28 6.91
C LEU A 83 12.83 -7.46 5.78
N VAL A 84 13.87 -8.26 6.01
CA VAL A 84 14.94 -8.47 5.02
C VAL A 84 14.42 -9.28 3.85
N GLY A 85 13.74 -10.39 4.10
CA GLY A 85 13.13 -11.21 3.06
C GLY A 85 12.08 -10.46 2.24
N PHE A 86 11.24 -9.63 2.87
CA PHE A 86 10.30 -8.74 2.20
C PHE A 86 11.02 -7.82 1.21
N VAL A 87 11.98 -7.02 1.68
CA VAL A 87 12.65 -6.05 0.79
C VAL A 87 13.42 -6.78 -0.31
N ASN A 88 14.08 -7.90 -0.01
CA ASN A 88 14.81 -8.67 -1.01
C ASN A 88 13.91 -9.32 -2.06
N CYS A 89 12.74 -9.85 -1.66
CA CYS A 89 11.80 -10.50 -2.58
C CYS A 89 11.09 -9.47 -3.47
N PHE A 90 10.63 -8.36 -2.90
CA PHE A 90 9.86 -7.34 -3.62
C PHE A 90 10.74 -6.38 -4.43
N TYR A 91 12.00 -6.18 -4.02
CA TYR A 91 12.95 -5.29 -4.69
C TYR A 91 14.24 -6.00 -5.09
N THR A 92 14.13 -7.21 -5.67
CA THR A 92 15.26 -8.05 -6.10
C THR A 92 16.31 -7.34 -6.98
N ASN A 93 15.91 -6.34 -7.75
CA ASN A 93 16.80 -5.58 -8.64
C ASN A 93 17.32 -4.26 -8.04
N MET A 94 16.94 -3.94 -6.81
CA MET A 94 17.40 -2.74 -6.10
C MET A 94 18.85 -2.93 -5.65
N PRO A 95 19.74 -1.94 -5.86
CA PRO A 95 21.10 -2.00 -5.33
C PRO A 95 21.12 -2.26 -3.82
N GLU A 96 22.11 -3.00 -3.33
CA GLU A 96 22.23 -3.38 -1.92
C GLU A 96 22.12 -2.17 -0.97
N LYS A 97 22.77 -1.05 -1.33
CA LYS A 97 22.70 0.21 -0.57
C LYS A 97 21.27 0.72 -0.44
N ASP A 98 20.52 0.77 -1.54
CA ASP A 98 19.15 1.28 -1.55
C ASP A 98 18.18 0.34 -0.83
N ASN A 99 18.42 -0.97 -0.93
CA ASN A 99 17.69 -1.99 -0.20
C ASN A 99 17.87 -1.82 1.32
N LEU A 100 19.11 -1.61 1.79
CA LEU A 100 19.38 -1.33 3.19
C LEU A 100 18.74 -0.01 3.65
N ILE A 101 18.80 1.04 2.83
CA ILE A 101 18.13 2.32 3.11
C ILE A 101 16.61 2.12 3.23
N LYS A 102 16.01 1.31 2.37
CA LYS A 102 14.58 0.96 2.43
C LYS A 102 14.23 0.25 3.73
N GLN A 103 15.01 -0.74 4.15
CA GLN A 103 14.82 -1.41 5.44
C GLN A 103 14.89 -0.44 6.63
N ILE A 104 15.89 0.46 6.65
CA ILE A 104 16.06 1.49 7.69
C ILE A 104 14.86 2.44 7.73
N LYS A 105 14.39 2.89 6.56
CA LYS A 105 13.23 3.79 6.45
C LYS A 105 11.97 3.14 7.01
N LEU A 106 11.74 1.86 6.70
CA LEU A 106 10.60 1.11 7.25
C LEU A 106 10.71 0.97 8.78
N ILE A 107 11.88 0.65 9.33
CA ILE A 107 12.10 0.58 10.78
C ILE A 107 11.78 1.91 11.46
N LYS A 108 12.35 3.01 10.96
CA LYS A 108 12.11 4.36 11.52
C LYS A 108 10.64 4.76 11.44
N TYR A 109 9.96 4.39 10.36
CA TYR A 109 8.54 4.66 10.22
C TYR A 109 7.72 3.88 11.27
N VAL A 110 8.01 2.60 11.49
CA VAL A 110 7.34 1.79 12.53
C VAL A 110 7.58 2.35 13.93
N ASP A 111 8.84 2.68 14.26
CA ASP A 111 9.22 3.32 15.53
C ASP A 111 8.44 4.63 15.75
N SER A 112 8.27 5.45 14.70
CA SER A 112 7.49 6.69 14.80
C SER A 112 6.01 6.51 15.15
N LEU A 113 5.48 5.29 15.02
CA LEU A 113 4.11 4.94 15.36
C LEU A 113 3.97 4.28 16.74
N ASP A 114 5.07 4.03 17.47
CA ASP A 114 5.10 3.40 18.80
C ASP A 114 4.41 2.01 18.84
N TYR A 115 4.40 1.29 17.71
CA TYR A 115 3.78 -0.05 17.60
C TYR A 115 4.77 -1.21 17.82
N GLY A 116 6.07 -0.93 17.90
CA GLY A 116 7.13 -1.94 17.86
C GLY A 116 7.22 -2.63 16.49
N ILE A 117 8.37 -3.23 16.18
CA ILE A 117 8.57 -3.96 14.92
C ILE A 117 7.93 -5.34 15.00
N ASN A 118 6.79 -5.51 14.34
CA ASN A 118 6.17 -6.83 14.16
C ASN A 118 6.69 -7.47 12.85
N PRO A 119 7.40 -8.61 12.92
CA PRO A 119 7.94 -9.30 11.74
C PRO A 119 6.88 -10.10 10.96
N CYS A 120 5.58 -9.90 11.20
CA CYS A 120 4.52 -10.42 10.37
C CYS A 120 4.51 -9.74 8.99
N GLY A 121 4.41 -10.53 7.93
CA GLY A 121 4.51 -10.05 6.55
C GLY A 121 3.43 -9.06 6.17
N GLU A 122 2.20 -9.29 6.63
CA GLU A 122 1.10 -8.36 6.45
C GLU A 122 1.40 -7.00 7.12
N PHE A 123 1.99 -7.02 8.31
CA PHE A 123 2.36 -5.79 9.01
C PHE A 123 3.42 -5.01 8.22
N ILE A 124 4.46 -5.69 7.72
CA ILE A 124 5.51 -5.05 6.92
C ILE A 124 4.97 -4.51 5.59
N TYR A 125 4.11 -5.26 4.91
CA TYR A 125 3.46 -4.83 3.67
C TYR A 125 2.59 -3.58 3.87
N GLN A 126 1.71 -3.59 4.89
CA GLN A 126 0.87 -2.45 5.23
C GLN A 126 1.70 -1.24 5.68
N THR A 127 2.74 -1.48 6.48
CA THR A 127 3.71 -0.46 6.89
C THR A 127 4.36 0.19 5.68
N ASN A 128 4.78 -0.60 4.69
CA ASN A 128 5.39 -0.09 3.47
C ASN A 128 4.40 0.76 2.65
N MET A 129 3.15 0.32 2.51
CA MET A 129 2.09 1.09 1.85
C MET A 129 1.83 2.42 2.57
N ASN A 130 1.67 2.37 3.90
CA ASN A 130 1.42 3.56 4.72
C ASN A 130 2.60 4.54 4.68
N TYR A 131 3.84 4.04 4.76
CA TYR A 131 5.06 4.85 4.64
C TYR A 131 5.08 5.62 3.31
N GLN A 132 4.83 4.93 2.21
CA GLN A 132 4.82 5.53 0.87
C GLN A 132 3.76 6.61 0.69
N LEU A 133 2.55 6.35 1.17
CA LEU A 133 1.47 7.33 1.14
C LEU A 133 1.79 8.52 2.05
N ASN A 134 2.33 8.28 3.24
CA ASN A 134 2.73 9.36 4.13
C ASN A 134 3.80 10.26 3.50
N GLU A 135 4.82 9.67 2.86
CA GLU A 135 5.83 10.43 2.12
C GLU A 135 5.20 11.21 0.96
N PHE A 136 4.37 10.55 0.14
CA PHE A 136 3.69 11.18 -0.98
C PHE A 136 2.89 12.42 -0.54
N LEU A 137 2.05 12.28 0.50
CA LEU A 137 1.25 13.40 1.01
C LEU A 137 2.14 14.51 1.60
N THR A 138 3.24 14.15 2.26
CA THR A 138 4.14 15.12 2.90
C THR A 138 4.86 15.96 1.85
N ILE A 139 5.50 15.32 0.88
CA ILE A 139 6.29 16.01 -0.16
C ILE A 139 5.40 16.88 -1.04
N ASN A 140 4.19 16.42 -1.34
CA ASN A 140 3.24 17.17 -2.17
C ASN A 140 2.40 18.18 -1.37
N ASN A 141 2.67 18.38 -0.08
CA ASN A 141 1.91 19.27 0.81
C ASN A 141 0.39 19.00 0.79
N LEU A 142 -0.01 17.74 0.70
CA LEU A 142 -1.41 17.30 0.59
C LEU A 142 -2.07 17.00 1.94
N TRP A 143 -1.34 17.18 3.04
CA TRP A 143 -1.92 16.99 4.36
C TRP A 143 -2.86 18.12 4.77
N THR A 144 -4.11 17.78 5.07
CA THR A 144 -5.01 18.70 5.77
C THR A 144 -4.83 18.56 7.28
N LYS A 145 -5.23 19.60 8.04
CA LYS A 145 -5.26 19.54 9.51
C LYS A 145 -6.05 18.33 10.02
N LYS A 146 -7.24 18.11 9.45
CA LYS A 146 -8.15 17.01 9.81
C LYS A 146 -7.54 15.63 9.56
N ASN A 147 -6.79 15.45 8.47
CA ASN A 147 -6.18 14.16 8.13
C ASN A 147 -5.00 13.84 9.03
N LYS A 148 -4.18 14.85 9.35
CA LYS A 148 -3.09 14.68 10.32
C LYS A 148 -3.61 14.27 11.69
N GLU A 149 -4.68 14.92 12.16
CA GLU A 149 -5.31 14.63 13.45
C GLU A 149 -5.93 13.22 13.51
N LYS A 150 -6.60 12.80 12.43
CA LYS A 150 -7.23 11.48 12.34
C LYS A 150 -6.27 10.34 11.96
N GLN A 151 -5.02 10.67 11.60
CA GLN A 151 -4.05 9.72 11.03
C GLN A 151 -4.63 8.89 9.87
N CYS A 152 -5.48 9.51 9.06
CA CYS A 152 -6.11 8.86 7.92
C CYS A 152 -6.00 9.72 6.66
N PHE A 153 -6.01 9.05 5.51
CA PHE A 153 -5.91 9.71 4.22
C PHE A 153 -7.31 10.16 3.78
N ASP A 154 -7.48 11.44 3.43
CA ASP A 154 -8.75 11.91 2.88
C ASP A 154 -8.99 11.29 1.50
N PRO A 155 -10.10 10.54 1.32
CA PRO A 155 -10.39 9.84 0.09
C PRO A 155 -10.48 10.77 -1.13
N ASP A 156 -10.93 12.01 -0.98
CA ASP A 156 -11.01 12.96 -2.09
C ASP A 156 -9.62 13.43 -2.53
N ILE A 157 -8.68 13.57 -1.59
CA ILE A 157 -7.28 13.90 -1.92
C ILE A 157 -6.63 12.73 -2.65
N LEU A 158 -6.85 11.50 -2.18
CA LEU A 158 -6.33 10.30 -2.82
C LEU A 158 -6.92 10.14 -4.23
N LEU A 159 -8.24 10.29 -4.38
CA LEU A 159 -8.94 10.24 -5.66
C LEU A 159 -8.38 11.27 -6.66
N ASN A 160 -8.21 12.51 -6.22
CA ASN A 160 -7.68 13.59 -7.06
C ASN A 160 -6.25 13.33 -7.53
N ASN A 161 -5.47 12.55 -6.76
CA ASN A 161 -4.06 12.26 -7.02
C ASN A 161 -3.79 10.82 -7.46
N PHE A 162 -4.80 10.04 -7.86
CA PHE A 162 -4.67 8.62 -8.24
C PHE A 162 -3.43 8.31 -9.10
N GLU A 163 -3.29 8.99 -10.23
CA GLU A 163 -2.19 8.74 -11.18
C GLU A 163 -0.82 9.08 -10.58
N LYS A 164 -0.73 10.18 -9.83
CA LYS A 164 0.51 10.57 -9.16
C LYS A 164 0.89 9.59 -8.06
N ILE A 165 -0.08 9.06 -7.32
CA ILE A 165 0.14 8.00 -6.32
C ILE A 165 0.64 6.74 -7.03
N TYR A 166 0.00 6.35 -8.13
CA TYR A 166 0.45 5.22 -8.95
C TYR A 166 1.88 5.43 -9.43
N GLU A 167 2.22 6.60 -9.95
CA GLU A 167 3.58 6.89 -10.43
C GLU A 167 4.62 6.88 -9.30
N TYR A 168 4.30 7.50 -8.16
CA TYR A 168 5.22 7.71 -7.04
C TYR A 168 5.46 6.44 -6.19
N THR A 169 4.42 5.67 -5.94
CA THR A 169 4.48 4.49 -5.05
C THR A 169 4.75 3.20 -5.84
N ASP A 170 5.21 2.15 -5.19
CA ASP A 170 5.33 0.82 -5.79
C ASP A 170 4.02 0.03 -5.82
N LEU A 171 2.91 0.66 -5.41
CA LEU A 171 1.59 0.06 -5.40
C LEU A 171 1.07 -0.10 -6.83
N ASP A 172 0.48 -1.26 -7.12
CA ASP A 172 -0.25 -1.43 -8.37
C ASP A 172 -1.57 -0.65 -8.36
N LYS A 173 -2.14 -0.44 -9.55
CA LYS A 173 -3.36 0.34 -9.72
C LYS A 173 -4.59 -0.31 -9.05
N TYR A 174 -4.60 -1.62 -8.82
CA TYR A 174 -5.71 -2.32 -8.17
C TYR A 174 -5.70 -1.98 -6.67
N ILE A 175 -4.54 -2.03 -6.03
CA ILE A 175 -4.39 -1.62 -4.62
C ILE A 175 -4.75 -0.15 -4.43
N ILE A 176 -4.32 0.74 -5.31
CA ILE A 176 -4.65 2.17 -5.20
C ILE A 176 -6.16 2.39 -5.33
N PHE A 177 -6.82 1.66 -6.25
CA PHE A 177 -8.27 1.70 -6.39
C PHE A 177 -8.96 1.25 -5.10
N ASP A 178 -8.59 0.09 -4.58
CA ASP A 178 -9.22 -0.48 -3.37
C ASP A 178 -8.96 0.37 -2.13
N LEU A 179 -7.76 0.96 -2.01
CA LEU A 179 -7.42 1.89 -0.95
C LEU A 179 -8.29 3.15 -0.99
N ILE A 180 -8.47 3.77 -2.16
CA ILE A 180 -9.33 4.95 -2.30
C ILE A 180 -10.78 4.57 -1.99
N HIS A 181 -11.27 3.47 -2.57
CA HIS A 181 -12.64 3.00 -2.37
C HIS A 181 -12.96 2.77 -0.90
N SER A 182 -12.08 2.05 -0.19
CA SER A 182 -12.24 1.71 1.23
C SER A 182 -12.10 2.94 2.14
N SER A 183 -11.20 3.86 1.81
CA SER A 183 -10.94 5.05 2.62
C SER A 183 -12.14 5.98 2.79
N TYR A 184 -13.15 5.93 1.91
CA TYR A 184 -14.41 6.66 2.12
C TYR A 184 -15.16 6.19 3.37
N SER A 185 -15.25 4.87 3.55
CA SER A 185 -15.90 4.27 4.73
C SER A 185 -15.13 4.65 5.99
N ASP A 186 -13.81 4.50 5.98
CA ASP A 186 -12.96 4.77 7.14
C ASP A 186 -12.96 6.27 7.52
N TYR A 187 -12.99 7.15 6.52
CA TYR A 187 -12.89 8.59 6.73
C TYR A 187 -14.22 9.26 7.10
N THR A 188 -15.31 8.83 6.44
CA THR A 188 -16.64 9.46 6.51
C THR A 188 -17.67 8.66 7.28
N GLY A 189 -17.42 7.37 7.54
CA GLY A 189 -18.40 6.42 8.05
C GLY A 189 -19.50 6.05 7.05
N LYS A 190 -19.31 6.38 5.75
CA LYS A 190 -20.27 6.15 4.68
C LYS A 190 -19.61 5.48 3.48
N SER A 191 -20.39 4.72 2.73
CA SER A 191 -19.95 4.21 1.43
C SER A 191 -19.69 5.36 0.46
N ILE A 192 -18.71 5.15 -0.43
CA ILE A 192 -18.44 6.02 -1.57
C ILE A 192 -19.70 6.20 -2.44
N SER A 193 -19.94 7.41 -2.94
CA SER A 193 -21.08 7.69 -3.82
C SER A 193 -20.85 7.13 -5.23
N LEU A 194 -21.93 6.87 -5.97
CA LEU A 194 -21.85 6.39 -7.37
C LEU A 194 -21.07 7.37 -8.27
N GLU A 195 -21.25 8.68 -8.07
CA GLU A 195 -20.49 9.69 -8.80
C GLU A 195 -18.98 9.56 -8.57
N LYS A 196 -18.56 9.37 -7.32
CA LYS A 196 -17.15 9.19 -6.96
C LYS A 196 -16.60 7.84 -7.45
N GLU A 197 -17.42 6.79 -7.46
CA GLU A 197 -17.06 5.50 -8.06
C GLU A 197 -16.83 5.62 -9.56
N SER A 198 -17.70 6.34 -10.28
CA SER A 198 -17.52 6.62 -11.72
C SER A 198 -16.20 7.36 -11.98
N ILE A 199 -15.89 8.41 -11.20
CA ILE A 199 -14.62 9.15 -11.33
C ILE A 199 -13.42 8.22 -11.05
N LEU A 200 -13.51 7.39 -10.02
CA LEU A 200 -12.45 6.46 -9.64
C LEU A 200 -12.20 5.41 -10.72
N LEU A 201 -13.27 4.83 -11.29
CA LEU A 201 -13.19 3.85 -12.39
C LEU A 201 -12.55 4.45 -13.64
N ASN A 202 -12.95 5.67 -14.00
CA ASN A 202 -12.36 6.37 -15.14
C ASN A 202 -10.86 6.64 -14.92
N LYS A 203 -10.45 7.07 -13.72
CA LYS A 203 -9.02 7.23 -13.38
C LYS A 203 -8.27 5.90 -13.47
N PHE A 204 -8.82 4.83 -12.90
CA PHE A 204 -8.23 3.49 -12.97
C PHE A 204 -8.04 2.99 -14.41
N ASN A 205 -9.04 3.19 -15.26
CA ASN A 205 -9.01 2.76 -16.67
C ASN A 205 -7.95 3.52 -17.48
N ASN A 206 -7.76 4.80 -17.19
CA ASN A 206 -6.82 5.66 -17.90
C ASN A 206 -5.35 5.40 -17.55
N ILE A 207 -5.06 4.65 -16.48
CA ILE A 207 -3.69 4.25 -16.15
C ILE A 207 -3.18 3.25 -17.18
N LYS A 208 -2.20 3.70 -17.98
CA LYS A 208 -1.33 2.83 -18.77
C LYS A 208 -0.44 2.06 -17.79
N ASP A 209 -0.71 0.77 -17.63
CA ASP A 209 0.01 -0.04 -16.65
C ASP A 209 1.46 -0.27 -17.12
N LYS A 210 2.35 0.62 -16.67
CA LYS A 210 3.79 0.59 -16.96
C LYS A 210 4.56 -0.22 -15.92
N LYS A 211 3.94 -0.48 -14.76
CA LYS A 211 4.55 -1.17 -13.62
C LYS A 211 4.26 -2.67 -13.59
N TYR A 212 3.54 -3.20 -14.58
CA TYR A 212 3.17 -4.61 -14.63
C TYR A 212 4.43 -5.49 -14.59
N ASN A 213 4.75 -5.96 -13.39
CA ASN A 213 5.90 -6.78 -13.11
C ASN A 213 5.36 -8.08 -12.52
N ASN A 214 5.37 -9.15 -13.32
CA ASN A 214 4.97 -10.50 -12.91
C ASN A 214 5.75 -11.04 -11.68
N LYS A 215 6.76 -10.32 -11.18
CA LYS A 215 7.53 -10.66 -9.99
C LYS A 215 6.86 -10.24 -8.67
N LEU A 216 5.86 -9.35 -8.70
CA LEU A 216 5.02 -9.09 -7.52
C LEU A 216 3.97 -10.19 -7.44
N ALA A 217 4.24 -11.21 -6.60
CA ALA A 217 3.37 -12.37 -6.42
C ALA A 217 1.89 -12.00 -6.14
N ASP A 218 1.65 -10.80 -5.63
CA ASP A 218 0.32 -10.33 -5.21
C ASP A 218 -0.49 -9.60 -6.29
N ILE A 219 0.06 -9.21 -7.45
CA ILE A 219 -0.73 -8.48 -8.48
C ILE A 219 -1.93 -9.30 -8.93
N LYS A 220 -1.77 -10.62 -9.10
CA LYS A 220 -2.89 -11.50 -9.48
C LYS A 220 -3.96 -11.54 -8.40
N PHE A 221 -3.56 -11.53 -7.14
CA PHE A 221 -4.47 -11.48 -6.01
C PHE A 221 -5.20 -10.14 -5.95
N HIS A 222 -4.48 -9.01 -6.07
CA HIS A 222 -5.08 -7.67 -6.11
C HIS A 222 -6.03 -7.50 -7.30
N LYS A 223 -5.67 -7.99 -8.49
CA LYS A 223 -6.58 -8.01 -9.65
C LYS A 223 -7.84 -8.81 -9.35
N ASN A 224 -7.72 -10.01 -8.76
CA ASN A 224 -8.88 -10.84 -8.43
C ASN A 224 -9.77 -10.16 -7.39
N TYR A 225 -9.18 -9.54 -6.37
CA TYR A 225 -9.91 -8.81 -5.34
C TYR A 225 -10.65 -7.61 -5.94
N PHE A 226 -9.96 -6.82 -6.76
CA PHE A 226 -10.56 -5.74 -7.55
C PHE A 226 -11.73 -6.24 -8.40
N LEU A 227 -11.62 -7.39 -9.07
CA LEU A 227 -12.71 -7.94 -9.89
C LEU A 227 -13.93 -8.34 -9.06
N VAL A 228 -13.74 -8.80 -7.82
CA VAL A 228 -14.84 -9.07 -6.88
C VAL A 228 -15.52 -7.76 -6.48
N ASN A 229 -14.74 -6.74 -6.12
CA ASN A 229 -15.25 -5.41 -5.77
C ASN A 229 -15.99 -4.77 -6.95
N LEU A 230 -15.45 -4.88 -8.16
CA LEU A 230 -16.02 -4.34 -9.39
C LEU A 230 -17.40 -4.93 -9.70
N LYS A 231 -17.62 -6.22 -9.43
CA LYS A 231 -18.94 -6.86 -9.57
C LYS A 231 -19.95 -6.30 -8.58
N SER A 232 -19.53 -6.02 -7.34
CA SER A 232 -20.37 -5.37 -6.33
C SER A 232 -20.75 -3.95 -6.73
N ILE A 233 -19.76 -3.16 -7.19
CA ILE A 233 -19.98 -1.79 -7.70
C ILE A 233 -20.95 -1.84 -8.89
N LYS A 234 -20.72 -2.74 -9.85
CA LYS A 234 -21.61 -2.93 -11.00
C LYS A 234 -23.07 -3.15 -10.58
N GLY A 235 -23.32 -4.00 -9.58
CA GLY A 235 -24.68 -4.24 -9.07
C GLY A 235 -25.36 -2.97 -8.54
N ARG A 236 -24.60 -2.05 -7.95
CA ARG A 236 -25.12 -0.75 -7.48
C ARG A 236 -25.50 0.17 -8.66
N PHE A 237 -24.67 0.21 -9.71
CA PHE A 237 -24.98 0.97 -10.93
C PHE A 237 -26.19 0.39 -11.68
N GLU A 238 -26.30 -0.93 -11.80
CA GLU A 238 -27.48 -1.61 -12.38
C GLU A 238 -28.75 -1.32 -11.59
N SER A 239 -28.67 -1.28 -10.25
CA SER A 239 -29.79 -0.89 -9.40
C SER A 239 -30.17 0.57 -9.64
N LYS A 240 -29.19 1.48 -9.74
CA LYS A 240 -29.44 2.90 -10.00
C LYS A 240 -30.16 3.11 -11.32
N LEU A 241 -29.76 2.40 -12.39
CA LEU A 241 -30.35 2.52 -13.73
C LEU A 241 -31.86 2.20 -13.77
N LYS A 242 -32.35 1.39 -12.82
CA LYS A 242 -33.77 1.01 -12.71
C LYS A 242 -34.64 2.06 -12.02
N GLU A 243 -34.05 3.13 -11.47
CA GLU A 243 -34.81 4.20 -10.82
C GLU A 243 -35.60 5.03 -11.84
N TYR A 244 -36.88 5.28 -11.54
CA TYR A 244 -37.81 5.98 -12.44
C TYR A 244 -37.48 7.46 -12.66
N ASN A 245 -36.74 8.08 -11.74
CA ASN A 245 -36.56 9.53 -11.69
C ASN A 245 -35.25 10.03 -12.31
N LEU A 246 -34.53 9.17 -13.05
CA LEU A 246 -33.29 9.58 -13.72
C LEU A 246 -33.58 10.35 -15.00
N SER A 247 -32.87 11.47 -15.18
CA SER A 247 -32.78 12.17 -16.45
C SER A 247 -32.12 11.30 -17.52
N ASN A 248 -32.34 11.64 -18.79
CA ASN A 248 -31.70 10.92 -19.90
C ASN A 248 -30.17 11.00 -19.82
N SER A 249 -29.60 12.16 -19.42
CA SER A 249 -28.16 12.30 -19.26
C SER A 249 -27.60 11.39 -18.16
N GLU A 250 -28.30 11.25 -17.04
CA GLU A 250 -27.87 10.35 -15.96
C GLU A 250 -27.91 8.88 -16.41
N LYS A 251 -28.96 8.49 -17.15
CA LYS A 251 -29.06 7.12 -17.69
C LYS A 251 -27.92 6.79 -18.63
N GLU A 252 -27.57 7.70 -19.54
CA GLU A 252 -26.46 7.48 -20.48
C GLU A 252 -25.11 7.42 -19.77
N ASN A 253 -24.86 8.27 -18.77
CA ASN A 253 -23.65 8.19 -17.95
C ASN A 253 -23.53 6.83 -17.23
N ILE A 254 -24.61 6.37 -16.59
CA ILE A 254 -24.63 5.07 -15.90
C ILE A 254 -24.39 3.91 -16.88
N LYS A 255 -24.98 3.95 -18.08
CA LYS A 255 -24.73 2.93 -19.11
C LYS A 255 -23.27 2.90 -19.54
N SER A 256 -22.67 4.07 -19.78
CA SER A 256 -21.25 4.18 -20.13
C SER A 256 -20.35 3.58 -19.03
N ASP A 257 -20.65 3.85 -17.76
CA ASP A 257 -19.91 3.26 -16.64
C ASP A 257 -20.09 1.73 -16.58
N LEU A 258 -21.29 1.23 -16.83
CA LEU A 258 -21.57 -0.22 -16.87
C LEU A 258 -20.84 -0.91 -18.03
N GLU A 259 -20.75 -0.27 -19.20
CA GLU A 259 -19.97 -0.77 -20.34
C GLU A 259 -18.49 -0.89 -19.98
N LEU A 260 -17.92 0.17 -19.38
CA LEU A 260 -16.55 0.15 -18.89
C LEU A 260 -16.31 -1.00 -17.89
N MET A 261 -17.20 -1.18 -16.91
CA MET A 261 -17.06 -2.27 -15.93
C MET A 261 -17.14 -3.65 -16.60
N ASN A 262 -18.02 -3.83 -17.59
CA ASN A 262 -18.12 -5.08 -18.33
C ASN A 262 -16.84 -5.40 -19.10
N ASP A 263 -16.23 -4.40 -19.72
CA ASP A 263 -14.96 -4.56 -20.43
C ASP A 263 -13.80 -4.88 -19.48
N LEU A 264 -13.76 -4.23 -18.31
CA LEU A 264 -12.79 -4.53 -17.26
C LEU A 264 -12.96 -5.93 -16.65
N ILE A 265 -14.19 -6.45 -16.54
CA ILE A 265 -14.45 -7.79 -16.02
C ILE A 265 -14.03 -8.88 -17.02
N LYS A 266 -14.14 -8.62 -18.33
CA LYS A 266 -13.77 -9.58 -19.38
C LYS A 266 -12.26 -9.74 -19.56
N ASN A 267 -11.47 -8.72 -19.23
CA ASN A 267 -10.03 -8.62 -19.50
C ASN A 267 -9.15 -8.90 -18.26
#